data_AF-A0A0P0FP27-F1
#
_entry.id   AF-A0A0P0FP27-F1
#
_cell.length_a   1.000
_cell.length_b   1.000
_cell.length_c   1.000
_cell.angle_alpha   90.00
_cell.angle_beta   90.00
_cell.angle_gamma   90.00
#
_symmetry.space_group_name_H-M   'P 1'
#
loop_
_entity.id
_entity.type
_entity.pdbx_description
1 polymer ?
#
loop_
_entity_poly.entity_id
_entity_poly.type
_entity_poly.pdbx_seq_one_letter_code
_entity_poly.pdbx_strand_id
1 'polypeptide(L)'
;MDTQNSYGKKLPLLYLWMFKSLLFNPLNGKYRVGSIRAFLQFICFSHTIFALPFALSAMLTAAHGFPSRRIFLLIIMAMVFARTAAMTFNRVIDWELDKRNPRTAYRHLLVGQPVAIAACVISSFSFIATTWLINRLCLVLSPLALGVVFFYSLTKRFTYASQFFLGLALSVVPIGAWNAVTGEFALPSLILALCIFLWVAGFDMIYAVQDLEVDRREGLKSMVVLLGIPASLRVAKWLHMGMLLPLSFFGWVERFGFSYAIALGLIFWILVYRHFMVDCSAKAANWALSNAAVGLLLMAGVFMDFYWKSSLRF
;
A
#
# COMPACT_ATOMS: atom_id res chain seq x y z
N MET A 1 13.63 29.43 -39.43
CA MET A 1 14.53 29.12 -38.30
C MET A 1 13.83 29.50 -36.99
N ASP A 2 12.62 29.00 -36.72
CA ASP A 2 12.21 27.62 -36.39
C ASP A 2 12.22 27.38 -34.88
N THR A 3 11.07 27.57 -34.22
CA THR A 3 9.99 26.57 -33.98
C THR A 3 10.32 25.56 -32.88
N GLN A 4 10.20 25.97 -31.61
CA GLN A 4 10.00 25.03 -30.49
C GLN A 4 9.15 25.64 -29.37
N ASN A 5 7.85 25.86 -29.61
CA ASN A 5 6.90 25.97 -28.49
C ASN A 5 5.48 25.61 -28.91
N SER A 6 5.27 24.34 -29.22
CA SER A 6 3.94 23.72 -29.32
C SER A 6 4.11 22.22 -29.11
N TYR A 7 3.12 21.56 -28.52
CA TYR A 7 3.09 20.15 -28.08
C TYR A 7 3.49 19.84 -26.63
N GLY A 8 3.09 20.69 -25.69
CA GLY A 8 2.75 20.23 -24.33
C GLY A 8 1.31 19.75 -24.27
N LYS A 9 1.05 18.47 -24.55
CA LYS A 9 -0.28 17.84 -24.51
C LYS A 9 -0.98 18.12 -23.16
N LYS A 10 -2.02 18.96 -23.19
CA LYS A 10 -3.03 19.09 -22.14
C LYS A 10 -3.95 17.85 -22.16
N LEU A 11 -3.66 16.86 -21.31
CA LEU A 11 -4.61 16.05 -20.49
C LEU A 11 -3.83 14.88 -19.84
N PRO A 12 -4.12 14.45 -18.58
CA PRO A 12 -5.26 14.83 -17.76
C PRO A 12 -4.84 15.57 -16.48
N LEU A 13 -4.81 16.90 -16.56
CA LEU A 13 -4.73 17.74 -15.35
C LEU A 13 -5.92 17.46 -14.42
N LEU A 14 -7.10 17.09 -14.94
CA LEU A 14 -8.27 16.76 -14.12
C LEU A 14 -8.11 15.48 -13.28
N TYR A 15 -7.53 14.41 -13.84
CA TYR A 15 -7.31 13.15 -13.12
C TYR A 15 -6.14 13.27 -12.14
N LEU A 16 -5.05 13.93 -12.54
CA LEU A 16 -3.95 14.27 -11.62
C LEU A 16 -4.43 15.20 -10.50
N TRP A 17 -5.34 16.12 -10.78
CA TRP A 17 -5.94 17.01 -9.78
C TRP A 17 -6.90 16.27 -8.86
N MET A 18 -7.74 15.36 -9.36
CA MET A 18 -8.65 14.54 -8.54
C MET A 18 -7.88 13.54 -7.66
N PHE A 19 -6.82 12.92 -8.17
CA PHE A 19 -5.96 12.04 -7.35
C PHE A 19 -5.05 12.82 -6.40
N LYS A 20 -4.52 14.00 -6.79
CA LYS A 20 -3.85 14.90 -5.84
C LYS A 20 -4.82 15.40 -4.78
N SER A 21 -6.07 15.70 -5.11
CA SER A 21 -7.07 16.16 -4.13
C SER A 21 -7.46 15.07 -3.14
N LEU A 22 -7.49 13.80 -3.56
CA LEU A 22 -7.75 12.63 -2.72
C LEU A 22 -6.55 12.15 -1.90
N LEU A 23 -5.31 12.21 -2.44
CA LEU A 23 -4.11 11.65 -1.79
C LEU A 23 -3.17 12.70 -1.16
N PHE A 24 -3.10 13.92 -1.69
CA PHE A 24 -1.99 14.86 -1.41
C PHE A 24 -2.39 16.33 -1.29
N ASN A 25 -3.66 16.69 -1.24
CA ASN A 25 -4.03 18.08 -1.03
C ASN A 25 -4.09 18.30 0.48
N PRO A 26 -3.13 19.03 1.08
CA PRO A 26 -3.42 19.74 2.31
C PRO A 26 -4.50 20.75 1.93
N LEU A 27 -5.77 20.34 1.98
CA LEU A 27 -6.90 21.23 1.72
C LEU A 27 -6.68 22.48 2.57
N ASN A 28 -6.46 23.60 1.88
CA ASN A 28 -6.08 24.88 2.43
C ASN A 28 -6.82 25.19 3.75
N GLY A 29 -6.12 25.00 4.86
CA GLY A 29 -6.22 25.85 6.04
C GLY A 29 -7.48 25.84 6.92
N LYS A 30 -8.45 24.92 6.78
CA LYS A 30 -9.61 24.90 7.70
C LYS A 30 -10.12 23.49 8.03
N TYR A 31 -9.35 22.71 8.78
CA TYR A 31 -9.94 21.58 9.51
C TYR A 31 -10.39 22.06 10.88
N ARG A 32 -11.64 21.78 11.26
CA ARG A 32 -11.97 21.73 12.68
C ARG A 32 -11.23 20.54 13.26
N VAL A 33 -10.32 20.82 14.21
CA VAL A 33 -9.60 19.81 14.99
C VAL A 33 -10.62 18.80 15.52
N GLY A 34 -10.37 17.50 15.32
CA GLY A 34 -11.28 16.44 15.76
C GLY A 34 -12.47 16.13 14.83
N SER A 35 -12.57 16.75 13.65
CA SER A 35 -13.58 16.34 12.67
C SER A 35 -13.29 14.96 12.05
N ILE A 36 -14.33 14.26 11.57
CA ILE A 36 -14.19 12.97 10.85
C ILE A 36 -13.22 13.10 9.67
N ARG A 37 -13.29 14.22 8.93
CA ARG A 37 -12.39 14.48 7.81
C ARG A 37 -10.93 14.63 8.26
N ALA A 38 -10.67 15.31 9.38
CA ALA A 38 -9.33 15.41 9.95
C ALA A 38 -8.81 14.04 10.39
N PHE A 39 -9.67 13.21 10.98
CA PHE A 39 -9.30 11.84 11.36
C PHE A 39 -8.99 10.96 10.13
N LEU A 40 -9.81 11.00 9.08
CA LEU A 40 -9.57 10.25 7.84
C LEU A 40 -8.26 10.67 7.15
N GLN A 41 -7.93 11.97 7.19
CA GLN A 41 -6.64 12.46 6.71
C GLN A 41 -5.48 12.00 7.61
N PHE A 42 -5.67 12.02 8.92
CA PHE A 42 -4.67 11.58 9.90
C PHE A 42 -4.27 10.12 9.67
N ILE A 43 -5.24 9.24 9.41
CA ILE A 43 -4.99 7.82 9.08
C ILE A 43 -4.64 7.58 7.61
N CYS A 44 -4.51 8.63 6.79
CA CYS A 44 -4.28 8.56 5.35
C CYS A 44 -5.20 7.56 4.64
N PHE A 45 -6.52 7.66 4.88
CA PHE A 45 -7.51 6.70 4.39
C PHE A 45 -7.44 6.46 2.87
N SER A 46 -7.09 7.49 2.09
CA SER A 46 -6.94 7.37 0.64
C SER A 46 -5.82 6.41 0.22
N HIS A 47 -4.82 6.17 1.06
CA HIS A 47 -3.77 5.17 0.79
C HIS A 47 -4.28 3.73 0.96
N THR A 48 -5.49 3.52 1.49
CA THR A 48 -6.15 2.20 1.58
C THR A 48 -6.32 1.57 0.21
N ILE A 49 -6.42 2.41 -0.83
CA ILE A 49 -6.50 2.00 -2.23
C ILE A 49 -5.26 1.23 -2.71
N PHE A 50 -4.14 1.29 -2.00
CA PHE A 50 -2.93 0.55 -2.38
C PHE A 50 -2.99 -0.93 -1.96
N ALA A 51 -3.59 -1.22 -0.81
CA ALA A 51 -3.62 -2.58 -0.25
C ALA A 51 -4.92 -3.32 -0.59
N LEU A 52 -6.03 -2.59 -0.72
CA LEU A 52 -7.34 -3.15 -1.02
C LEU A 52 -7.38 -4.03 -2.28
N PRO A 53 -6.78 -3.62 -3.42
CA PRO A 53 -6.83 -4.43 -4.63
C PRO A 53 -6.17 -5.80 -4.46
N PHE A 54 -5.06 -5.88 -3.70
CA PHE A 54 -4.38 -7.15 -3.45
C PHE A 54 -5.18 -8.07 -2.53
N ALA A 55 -5.83 -7.53 -1.50
CA ALA A 55 -6.72 -8.30 -0.64
C ALA A 55 -7.90 -8.85 -1.45
N LEU A 56 -8.50 -8.01 -2.31
CA LEU A 56 -9.62 -8.41 -3.17
C LEU A 56 -9.19 -9.47 -4.19
N SER A 57 -8.03 -9.31 -4.84
CA SER A 57 -7.46 -10.33 -5.72
C SER A 57 -7.24 -11.66 -4.99
N ALA A 58 -6.63 -11.64 -3.80
CA ALA A 58 -6.39 -12.85 -3.02
C ALA A 58 -7.69 -13.53 -2.60
N MET A 59 -8.65 -12.76 -2.09
CA MET A 59 -9.96 -13.25 -1.66
C MET A 59 -10.79 -13.80 -2.83
N LEU A 60 -10.82 -13.12 -3.98
CA LEU A 60 -11.54 -13.58 -5.18
C LEU A 60 -10.94 -14.90 -5.69
N THR A 61 -9.62 -14.97 -5.69
CA THR A 61 -8.89 -16.17 -6.13
C THR A 61 -9.15 -17.35 -5.20
N ALA A 62 -9.03 -17.12 -3.89
CA ALA A 62 -9.30 -18.11 -2.85
C ALA A 62 -10.73 -18.67 -2.88
N ALA A 63 -11.71 -17.83 -3.24
CA ALA A 63 -13.11 -18.22 -3.32
C ALA A 63 -13.50 -18.81 -4.69
N HIS A 64 -12.57 -18.84 -5.66
CA HIS A 64 -12.86 -19.10 -7.07
C HIS A 64 -14.03 -18.25 -7.63
N GLY A 65 -14.10 -16.98 -7.22
CA GLY A 65 -15.22 -16.09 -7.47
C GLY A 65 -15.48 -15.18 -6.28
N PHE A 66 -16.74 -14.84 -5.99
CA PHE A 66 -17.07 -14.05 -4.80
C PHE A 66 -17.28 -14.93 -3.57
N PRO A 67 -16.65 -14.62 -2.42
CA PRO A 67 -16.97 -15.30 -1.17
C PRO A 67 -18.37 -14.88 -0.69
N SER A 68 -18.85 -15.53 0.38
CA SER A 68 -20.09 -15.12 1.04
C SER A 68 -20.04 -13.64 1.45
N ARG A 69 -21.20 -12.95 1.38
CA ARG A 69 -21.32 -11.54 1.77
C ARG A 69 -20.77 -11.27 3.18
N ARG A 70 -20.96 -12.22 4.10
CA ARG A 70 -20.41 -12.15 5.46
C ARG A 70 -18.89 -12.11 5.47
N ILE A 71 -18.22 -13.06 4.81
CA ILE A 71 -16.74 -13.11 4.78
C ILE A 71 -16.17 -11.89 4.06
N PHE A 72 -16.80 -11.47 2.95
CA PHE A 72 -16.44 -10.23 2.26
C PHE A 72 -16.44 -9.02 3.22
N LEU A 73 -17.55 -8.79 3.92
CA LEU A 73 -17.66 -7.65 4.84
C LEU A 73 -16.68 -7.74 6.01
N LEU A 74 -16.46 -8.93 6.56
CA LEU A 74 -15.49 -9.14 7.65
C LEU A 74 -14.05 -8.88 7.19
N ILE A 75 -13.67 -9.27 5.97
CA ILE A 75 -12.35 -8.95 5.40
C ILE A 75 -12.18 -7.43 5.28
N ILE A 76 -13.17 -6.73 4.73
CA ILE A 76 -13.12 -5.26 4.62
C ILE A 76 -13.01 -4.60 6.00
N MET A 77 -13.80 -5.04 6.98
CA MET A 77 -13.72 -4.55 8.36
C MET A 77 -12.34 -4.79 8.97
N ALA A 78 -11.79 -6.00 8.81
CA ALA A 78 -10.47 -6.35 9.33
C ALA A 78 -9.38 -5.47 8.71
N MET A 79 -9.45 -5.22 7.40
CA MET A 79 -8.51 -4.32 6.72
C MET A 79 -8.59 -2.88 7.23
N VAL A 80 -9.81 -2.36 7.43
CA VAL A 80 -10.01 -1.01 7.98
C VAL A 80 -9.41 -0.92 9.37
N PHE A 81 -9.74 -1.85 10.26
CA PHE A 81 -9.23 -1.84 11.64
C PHE A 81 -7.72 -2.02 11.72
N ALA A 82 -7.15 -3.00 11.03
CA ALA A 82 -5.70 -3.21 11.00
C ALA A 82 -4.96 -1.97 10.47
N ARG A 83 -5.51 -1.33 9.44
CA ARG A 83 -4.90 -0.12 8.86
C ARG A 83 -5.02 1.08 9.79
N THR A 84 -6.18 1.28 10.42
CA THR A 84 -6.35 2.33 11.44
C THR A 84 -5.36 2.12 12.59
N ALA A 85 -5.20 0.89 13.08
CA ALA A 85 -4.23 0.55 14.10
C ALA A 85 -2.79 0.87 13.65
N ALA A 86 -2.40 0.41 12.46
CA ALA A 86 -1.08 0.67 11.88
C ALA A 86 -0.75 2.17 11.82
N MET A 87 -1.67 2.94 11.25
CA MET A 87 -1.45 4.36 10.99
C MET A 87 -1.46 5.17 12.29
N THR A 88 -2.37 4.86 13.22
CA THR A 88 -2.40 5.54 14.52
C THR A 88 -1.17 5.20 15.35
N PHE A 89 -0.75 3.93 15.39
CA PHE A 89 0.50 3.52 16.04
C PHE A 89 1.72 4.24 15.46
N ASN A 90 1.85 4.26 14.14
CA ASN A 90 2.93 4.98 13.46
C ASN A 90 3.00 6.45 13.88
N ARG A 91 1.86 7.13 13.91
CA ARG A 91 1.79 8.55 14.28
C ARG A 91 2.07 8.79 15.75
N VAL A 92 1.59 7.92 16.64
CA VAL A 92 1.84 8.02 18.08
C VAL A 92 3.33 7.85 18.39
N ILE A 93 3.97 6.86 17.76
CA ILE A 93 5.40 6.56 17.98
C ILE A 93 6.30 7.65 17.39
N ASP A 94 5.93 8.20 16.23
CA ASP A 94 6.71 9.25 15.56
C ASP A 94 6.23 10.67 15.93
N TRP A 95 5.45 10.85 17.01
CA TRP A 95 4.75 12.11 17.31
C TRP A 95 5.67 13.34 17.34
N GLU A 96 6.75 13.27 18.12
CA GLU A 96 7.71 14.37 18.24
C GLU A 96 8.62 14.51 17.01
N LEU A 97 8.90 13.40 16.32
CA LEU A 97 9.66 13.41 15.07
C LEU A 97 8.86 14.11 13.95
N ASP A 98 7.56 13.79 13.85
CA ASP A 98 6.66 14.36 12.86
C ASP A 98 6.49 15.88 13.06
N LYS A 99 6.49 16.38 14.31
CA LYS A 99 6.47 17.83 14.59
C LYS A 99 7.69 18.56 14.03
N ARG A 100 8.85 17.92 13.99
CA ARG A 100 10.12 18.51 13.53
C ARG A 100 10.37 18.35 12.03
N ASN A 101 9.60 17.51 11.35
CA ASN A 101 9.68 17.33 9.90
C ASN A 101 8.73 18.31 9.18
N PRO A 102 9.23 19.25 8.34
CA PRO A 102 8.41 20.22 7.62
C PRO A 102 7.27 19.58 6.79
N ARG A 103 7.50 18.37 6.27
CA ARG A 103 6.52 17.64 5.46
C ARG A 103 5.39 17.04 6.30
N THR A 104 5.62 16.76 7.57
CA THR A 104 4.66 16.03 8.43
C THR A 104 4.23 16.80 9.66
N ALA A 105 4.77 18.00 9.86
CA ALA A 105 4.48 18.90 10.97
C ALA A 105 2.99 19.23 11.11
N TYR A 106 2.19 19.20 10.03
CA TYR A 106 0.76 19.47 10.14
C TYR A 106 -0.05 18.33 10.80
N ARG A 107 0.49 17.11 10.91
CA ARG A 107 -0.29 15.92 11.31
C ARG A 107 -0.81 15.98 12.75
N HIS A 108 -0.01 16.51 13.67
CA HIS A 108 -0.40 16.64 15.08
C HIS A 108 -1.53 17.66 15.31
N LEU A 109 -1.80 18.52 14.31
CA LEU A 109 -2.91 19.48 14.34
C LEU A 109 -4.25 18.83 13.96
N LEU A 110 -4.24 17.65 13.33
CA LEU A 110 -5.46 16.99 12.84
C LEU A 110 -6.22 16.29 13.98
N VAL A 111 -5.48 15.58 14.83
CA VAL A 111 -5.98 14.72 15.90
C VAL A 111 -5.04 14.86 17.09
N GLY A 112 -5.58 14.95 18.32
CA GLY A 112 -4.77 14.99 19.54
C GLY A 112 -4.19 13.62 19.90
N GLN A 113 -3.04 13.59 20.58
CA GLN A 113 -2.33 12.36 20.93
C GLN A 113 -3.19 11.34 21.71
N PRO A 114 -3.99 11.75 22.73
CA PRO A 114 -4.84 10.79 23.45
C PRO A 114 -5.89 10.12 22.55
N VAL A 115 -6.44 10.87 21.58
CA VAL A 115 -7.41 10.34 20.60
C VAL A 115 -6.73 9.37 19.64
N ALA A 116 -5.50 9.67 19.20
CA ALA A 116 -4.73 8.75 18.36
C ALA A 116 -4.40 7.44 19.09
N ILE A 117 -4.03 7.50 20.38
CA ILE A 117 -3.81 6.32 21.22
C ILE A 117 -5.09 5.52 21.38
N ALA A 118 -6.20 6.17 21.73
CA ALA A 118 -7.51 5.51 21.87
C ALA A 118 -7.92 4.83 20.56
N ALA A 119 -7.77 5.52 19.43
CA ALA A 119 -8.06 4.95 18.11
C ALA A 119 -7.17 3.73 17.79
N CYS A 120 -5.89 3.76 18.16
CA CYS A 120 -4.98 2.61 18.02
C CYS A 120 -5.46 1.41 18.83
N VAL A 121 -5.77 1.62 20.11
CA VAL A 121 -6.22 0.56 21.02
C VAL A 121 -7.55 -0.02 20.56
N ILE A 122 -8.54 0.83 20.30
CA ILE A 122 -9.88 0.42 19.86
C ILE A 122 -9.79 -0.34 18.54
N SER A 123 -9.06 0.17 17.55
CA SER A 123 -8.93 -0.51 16.26
C SER A 123 -8.18 -1.84 16.35
N SER A 124 -7.19 -1.96 17.26
CA SER A 124 -6.50 -3.24 17.51
C SER A 124 -7.45 -4.31 18.07
N PHE A 125 -8.24 -3.95 19.08
CA PHE A 125 -9.25 -4.87 19.64
C PHE A 125 -10.36 -5.20 18.63
N SER A 126 -10.83 -4.21 17.86
CA SER A 126 -11.82 -4.43 16.80
C SER A 126 -11.28 -5.33 15.69
N PHE A 127 -10.01 -5.23 15.34
CA PHE A 127 -9.35 -6.14 14.40
C PHE A 127 -9.38 -7.58 14.93
N ILE A 128 -8.92 -7.81 16.17
CA ILE A 128 -8.93 -9.14 16.80
C ILE A 128 -10.35 -9.70 16.86
N ALA A 129 -11.32 -8.91 17.33
CA ALA A 129 -12.73 -9.31 17.38
C ALA A 129 -13.28 -9.66 15.99
N THR A 130 -12.92 -8.90 14.96
CA THR A 130 -13.32 -9.21 13.57
C THR A 130 -12.71 -10.53 13.10
N THR A 131 -11.43 -10.78 13.37
CA THR A 131 -10.78 -12.04 12.98
C THR A 131 -11.33 -13.26 13.71
N TRP A 132 -11.80 -13.09 14.96
CA TRP A 132 -12.54 -14.11 15.69
C TRP A 132 -13.84 -14.51 14.99
N LEU A 133 -14.55 -13.55 14.40
CA LEU A 133 -15.79 -13.78 13.66
C LEU A 133 -15.59 -14.41 12.28
N ILE A 134 -14.34 -14.45 11.78
CA ILE A 134 -13.94 -15.05 10.50
C ILE A 134 -13.67 -16.54 10.69
N ASN A 135 -12.55 -16.91 11.33
CA ASN A 135 -12.19 -18.29 11.64
C ASN A 135 -11.04 -18.37 12.67
N ARG A 136 -10.78 -19.58 13.18
CA ARG A 136 -9.76 -19.82 14.22
C ARG A 136 -8.34 -19.46 13.78
N LEU A 137 -7.99 -19.73 12.52
CA LEU A 137 -6.66 -19.42 11.99
C LEU A 137 -6.42 -17.90 11.99
N CYS A 138 -7.37 -17.12 11.47
CA CYS A 138 -7.29 -15.66 11.47
C CYS A 138 -7.19 -15.09 12.89
N LEU A 139 -7.96 -15.62 13.85
CA LEU A 139 -7.86 -15.20 15.25
C LEU A 139 -6.45 -15.44 15.82
N VAL A 140 -5.92 -16.65 15.67
CA VAL A 140 -4.59 -17.02 16.21
C VAL A 140 -3.49 -16.16 15.59
N LEU A 141 -3.60 -15.83 14.30
CA LEU A 141 -2.62 -15.00 13.60
C LEU A 141 -2.79 -13.50 13.87
N SER A 142 -3.95 -13.05 14.37
CA SER A 142 -4.23 -11.62 14.52
C SER A 142 -3.24 -10.86 15.42
N PRO A 143 -2.74 -11.39 16.57
CA PRO A 143 -1.75 -10.68 17.38
C PRO A 143 -0.40 -10.62 16.67
N LEU A 144 -0.02 -11.69 15.94
CA LEU A 144 1.21 -11.71 15.14
C LEU A 144 1.14 -10.67 14.00
N ALA A 145 0.00 -10.57 13.31
CA ALA A 145 -0.21 -9.58 12.26
C ALA A 145 -0.09 -8.14 12.80
N LEU A 146 -0.71 -7.84 13.96
CA LEU A 146 -0.54 -6.55 14.62
C LEU A 146 0.91 -6.31 15.03
N GLY A 147 1.59 -7.33 15.57
CA GLY A 147 3.00 -7.24 15.93
C GLY A 147 3.88 -6.83 14.75
N VAL A 148 3.73 -7.48 13.59
CA VAL A 148 4.49 -7.14 12.37
C VAL A 148 4.16 -5.72 11.89
N VAL A 149 2.87 -5.35 11.91
CA VAL A 149 2.39 -4.04 11.47
C VAL A 149 2.81 -2.90 12.41
N PHE A 150 2.96 -3.15 13.70
CA PHE A 150 3.50 -2.14 14.63
C PHE A 150 5.02 -2.07 14.55
N PHE A 151 5.67 -3.22 14.40
CA PHE A 151 7.12 -3.32 14.41
C PHE A 151 7.77 -2.44 13.34
N TYR A 152 7.20 -2.34 12.13
CA TYR A 152 7.78 -1.48 11.07
C TYR A 152 7.89 0.00 11.51
N SER A 153 7.00 0.51 12.37
CA SER A 153 7.05 1.92 12.81
C SER A 153 8.29 2.19 13.67
N LEU A 154 8.92 1.15 14.21
CA LEU A 154 10.11 1.26 15.06
C LEU A 154 11.41 1.11 14.26
N THR A 155 11.37 0.54 13.06
CA THR A 155 12.57 0.03 12.38
C THR A 155 13.56 1.12 12.00
N LYS A 156 13.09 2.33 11.66
CA LYS A 156 13.98 3.47 11.36
C LYS A 156 14.92 3.83 12.52
N ARG A 157 14.61 3.46 13.77
CA ARG A 157 15.43 3.79 14.94
C ARG A 157 16.70 2.93 15.03
N PHE A 158 16.71 1.73 14.44
CA PHE A 158 17.81 0.78 14.62
C PHE A 158 18.31 0.11 13.34
N THR A 159 17.56 0.10 12.22
CA THR A 159 17.98 -0.52 10.95
C THR A 159 17.76 0.37 9.72
N TYR A 160 18.66 0.27 8.75
CA TYR A 160 18.51 0.92 7.43
C TYR A 160 17.52 0.21 6.51
N ALA A 161 17.10 -1.02 6.85
CA ALA A 161 16.20 -1.84 6.03
C ALA A 161 14.71 -1.57 6.28
N SER A 162 14.34 -0.40 6.82
CA SER A 162 12.95 -0.07 7.20
C SER A 162 11.93 -0.28 6.07
N GLN A 163 12.33 -0.02 4.82
CA GLN A 163 11.52 -0.24 3.62
C GLN A 163 11.05 -1.70 3.48
N PHE A 164 11.92 -2.66 3.79
CA PHE A 164 11.61 -4.09 3.71
C PHE A 164 10.67 -4.54 4.82
N PHE A 165 10.79 -3.96 6.02
CA PHE A 165 9.84 -4.22 7.10
C PHE A 165 8.45 -3.67 6.80
N LEU A 166 8.35 -2.51 6.13
CA LEU A 166 7.06 -2.03 5.62
C LEU A 166 6.50 -2.98 4.55
N GLY A 167 7.37 -3.49 3.66
CA GLY A 167 7.00 -4.52 2.70
C GLY A 167 6.43 -5.77 3.38
N LEU A 168 7.08 -6.26 4.43
CA LEU A 168 6.62 -7.39 5.22
C LEU A 168 5.27 -7.09 5.89
N ALA A 169 5.11 -5.90 6.47
CA ALA A 169 3.87 -5.49 7.11
C ALA A 169 2.67 -5.44 6.14
N LEU A 170 2.88 -5.07 4.87
CA LEU A 170 1.81 -5.11 3.86
C LEU A 170 1.64 -6.49 3.22
N SER A 171 2.65 -7.36 3.27
CA SER A 171 2.59 -8.72 2.73
C SER A 171 1.62 -9.64 3.48
N VAL A 172 1.28 -9.29 4.73
CA VAL A 172 0.27 -10.02 5.51
C VAL A 172 -1.15 -9.87 4.94
N VAL A 173 -1.40 -8.86 4.10
CA VAL A 173 -2.73 -8.54 3.55
C VAL A 173 -3.29 -9.65 2.66
N PRO A 174 -2.61 -10.09 1.58
CA PRO A 174 -3.11 -11.18 0.73
C PRO A 174 -3.17 -12.51 1.48
N ILE A 175 -2.25 -12.76 2.42
CA ILE A 175 -2.28 -13.96 3.27
C ILE A 175 -3.53 -13.95 4.15
N GLY A 176 -3.80 -12.84 4.84
CA GLY A 176 -4.97 -12.70 5.70
C GLY A 176 -6.28 -12.80 4.93
N ALA A 177 -6.36 -12.18 3.75
CA ALA A 177 -7.54 -12.26 2.89
C ALA A 177 -7.80 -13.68 2.36
N TRP A 178 -6.73 -14.42 2.00
CA TRP A 178 -6.83 -15.82 1.59
C TRP A 178 -7.28 -16.71 2.76
N ASN A 179 -6.59 -16.62 3.89
CA ASN A 179 -6.88 -17.40 5.10
C ASN A 179 -8.31 -17.12 5.62
N ALA A 180 -8.83 -15.91 5.41
CA ALA A 180 -10.20 -15.57 5.78
C ALA A 180 -11.26 -16.33 4.96
N VAL A 181 -10.92 -16.70 3.72
CA VAL A 181 -11.80 -17.48 2.83
C VAL A 181 -11.61 -18.98 3.04
N THR A 182 -10.36 -19.46 3.09
CA THR A 182 -10.06 -20.90 3.06
C THR A 182 -9.82 -21.51 4.43
N GLY A 183 -9.42 -20.72 5.43
CA GLY A 183 -9.00 -21.21 6.74
C GLY A 183 -7.62 -21.88 6.76
N GLU A 184 -6.83 -21.75 5.69
CA GLU A 184 -5.51 -22.39 5.55
C GLU A 184 -4.53 -21.53 4.76
N PHE A 185 -3.23 -21.77 4.96
CA PHE A 185 -2.18 -21.18 4.14
C PHE A 185 -2.10 -21.89 2.78
N ALA A 186 -1.96 -21.11 1.71
CA ALA A 186 -1.80 -21.65 0.38
C ALA A 186 -0.69 -20.92 -0.38
N LEU A 187 -0.05 -21.63 -1.31
CA LEU A 187 1.01 -21.09 -2.14
C LEU A 187 0.63 -19.78 -2.87
N PRO A 188 -0.58 -19.63 -3.47
CA PRO A 188 -0.91 -18.43 -4.23
C PRO A 188 -0.92 -17.15 -3.37
N SER A 189 -1.35 -17.24 -2.11
CA SER A 189 -1.33 -16.09 -1.19
C SER A 189 0.09 -15.71 -0.77
N LEU A 190 0.99 -16.69 -0.64
CA LEU A 190 2.42 -16.46 -0.38
C LEU A 190 3.12 -15.83 -1.58
N ILE A 191 2.75 -16.22 -2.80
CA ILE A 191 3.27 -15.60 -4.03
C ILE A 191 2.84 -14.13 -4.11
N LEU A 192 1.57 -13.82 -3.85
CA LEU A 192 1.09 -12.44 -3.78
C LEU A 192 1.76 -11.66 -2.65
N ALA A 193 2.02 -12.29 -1.50
CA ALA A 193 2.76 -11.68 -0.40
C ALA A 193 4.18 -11.27 -0.84
N LEU A 194 4.90 -12.15 -1.54
CA LEU A 194 6.23 -11.83 -2.09
C LEU A 194 6.17 -10.68 -3.11
N CYS A 195 5.14 -10.66 -3.96
CA CYS A 195 4.92 -9.56 -4.90
C CYS A 195 4.77 -8.21 -4.16
N ILE A 196 3.92 -8.16 -3.12
CA ILE A 196 3.72 -6.96 -2.29
C ILE A 196 5.00 -6.57 -1.55
N PHE A 197 5.72 -7.55 -0.98
CA PHE A 197 6.98 -7.31 -0.28
C PHE A 197 7.96 -6.52 -1.15
N LEU A 198 8.21 -7.01 -2.37
CA LEU A 198 9.14 -6.39 -3.32
C LEU A 198 8.62 -5.03 -3.81
N TRP A 199 7.34 -4.96 -4.16
CA TRP A 199 6.71 -3.74 -4.65
C TRP A 199 6.77 -2.61 -3.60
N VAL A 200 6.37 -2.91 -2.37
CA VAL A 200 6.34 -1.94 -1.27
C VAL A 200 7.72 -1.49 -0.87
N ALA A 201 8.67 -2.42 -0.74
CA ALA A 201 10.05 -2.07 -0.43
C ALA A 201 10.63 -1.13 -1.50
N GLY A 202 10.30 -1.36 -2.78
CA GLY A 202 10.73 -0.50 -3.88
C GLY A 202 10.13 0.90 -3.81
N PHE A 203 8.80 1.04 -3.71
CA PHE A 203 8.21 2.37 -3.74
C PHE A 203 8.45 3.16 -2.46
N ASP A 204 8.54 2.50 -1.30
CA ASP A 204 8.85 3.20 -0.04
C ASP A 204 10.26 3.78 -0.08
N MET A 205 11.19 3.09 -0.75
CA MET A 205 12.53 3.61 -1.00
C MET A 205 12.52 4.86 -1.88
N ILE A 206 11.64 4.94 -2.88
CA ILE A 206 11.43 6.15 -3.69
C ILE A 206 10.85 7.28 -2.84
N TYR A 207 9.91 6.98 -1.94
CA TYR A 207 9.31 7.99 -1.07
C TYR A 207 10.27 8.51 -0.01
N ALA A 208 11.14 7.65 0.53
CA ALA A 208 12.16 8.02 1.51
C ALA A 208 13.18 9.05 1.00
N VAL A 209 13.29 9.25 -0.32
CA VAL A 209 14.10 10.36 -0.90
C VAL A 209 13.64 11.72 -0.38
N GLN A 210 12.33 11.91 -0.18
CA GLN A 210 11.77 13.18 0.30
C GLN A 210 12.12 13.48 1.77
N ASP A 211 12.48 12.46 2.54
CA ASP A 211 12.79 12.58 3.96
C ASP A 211 14.30 12.52 4.24
N LEU A 212 15.17 12.44 3.22
CA LEU A 212 16.61 12.18 3.40
C LEU A 212 17.29 13.16 4.35
N GLU A 213 17.07 14.46 4.17
CA GLU A 213 17.72 15.49 5.01
C GLU A 213 17.24 15.44 6.46
N VAL A 214 15.94 15.22 6.66
CA VAL A 214 15.34 15.10 7.99
C VAL A 214 15.77 13.81 8.66
N ASP A 215 15.75 12.69 7.95
CA ASP A 215 16.20 11.39 8.47
C ASP A 215 17.66 11.48 8.93
N ARG A 216 18.55 12.17 8.18
CA ARG A 216 19.94 12.42 8.61
C ARG A 216 20.02 13.29 9.86
N ARG A 217 19.28 14.40 9.90
CA ARG A 217 19.28 15.34 11.03
C ARG A 217 18.79 14.70 12.33
N GLU A 218 17.75 13.88 12.24
CA GLU A 218 17.14 13.20 13.40
C GLU A 218 17.82 11.85 13.73
N GLY A 219 18.90 11.48 13.01
CA GLY A 219 19.62 10.22 13.23
C GLY A 219 18.83 8.97 12.87
N LEU A 220 17.82 9.09 12.02
CA LEU A 220 16.99 7.98 11.55
C LEU A 220 17.71 7.20 10.44
N LYS A 221 17.48 5.89 10.43
CA LYS A 221 18.07 4.95 9.47
C LYS A 221 17.06 4.61 8.38
N SER A 222 17.47 4.79 7.13
CA SER A 222 16.72 4.34 5.95
C SER A 222 17.69 3.94 4.85
N MET A 223 17.23 3.14 3.88
CA MET A 223 18.12 2.69 2.81
C MET A 223 18.69 3.86 2.00
N VAL A 224 17.93 4.97 1.91
CA VAL A 224 18.37 6.21 1.28
C VAL A 224 19.46 6.92 2.07
N VAL A 225 19.40 6.89 3.40
CA VAL A 225 20.49 7.39 4.25
C VAL A 225 21.77 6.58 4.06
N LEU A 226 21.65 5.24 3.95
CA LEU A 226 22.79 4.32 3.82
C LEU A 226 23.45 4.39 2.43
N LEU A 227 22.66 4.28 1.36
CA LEU A 227 23.14 4.11 -0.01
C LEU A 227 23.20 5.43 -0.80
N GLY A 228 22.53 6.48 -0.32
CA GLY A 228 22.28 7.69 -1.08
C GLY A 228 21.19 7.52 -2.14
N ILE A 229 20.77 8.63 -2.76
CA ILE A 229 19.64 8.67 -3.70
C ILE A 229 19.87 7.77 -4.92
N PRO A 230 21.00 7.85 -5.67
CA PRO A 230 21.12 7.12 -6.93
C PRO A 230 21.11 5.60 -6.75
N ALA A 231 21.82 5.09 -5.73
CA ALA A 231 21.87 3.66 -5.46
C ALA A 231 20.54 3.13 -4.92
N SER A 232 19.85 3.90 -4.07
CA SER A 232 18.51 3.54 -3.58
C SER A 232 17.48 3.46 -4.71
N LEU A 233 17.50 4.40 -5.65
CA LEU A 233 16.61 4.34 -6.81
C LEU A 233 16.92 3.15 -7.73
N ARG A 234 18.20 2.74 -7.85
CA ARG A 234 18.56 1.49 -8.55
C ARG A 234 18.00 0.25 -7.82
N VAL A 235 18.11 0.19 -6.50
CA VAL A 235 17.53 -0.93 -5.72
C VAL A 235 16.00 -0.95 -5.87
N ALA A 236 15.33 0.20 -5.76
CA ALA A 236 13.89 0.30 -5.99
C ALA A 236 13.47 -0.21 -7.38
N LYS A 237 14.25 0.11 -8.42
CA LYS A 237 14.07 -0.41 -9.77
C LYS A 237 14.17 -1.94 -9.81
N TRP A 238 15.23 -2.52 -9.23
CA TRP A 238 15.40 -3.97 -9.21
C TRP A 238 14.27 -4.68 -8.45
N LEU A 239 13.79 -4.11 -7.35
CA LEU A 239 12.66 -4.64 -6.60
C LEU A 239 11.35 -4.61 -7.42
N HIS A 240 11.08 -3.49 -8.11
CA HIS A 240 9.91 -3.38 -9.00
C HIS A 240 9.99 -4.28 -10.24
N MET A 241 11.18 -4.53 -10.79
CA MET A 241 11.32 -5.52 -11.86
C MET A 241 11.20 -6.94 -11.31
N GLY A 242 11.76 -7.19 -10.13
CA GLY A 242 11.70 -8.46 -9.42
C GLY A 242 10.28 -8.89 -9.07
N MET A 243 9.39 -7.97 -8.68
CA MET A 243 7.98 -8.29 -8.37
C MET A 243 7.19 -8.86 -9.57
N LEU A 244 7.65 -8.65 -10.80
CA LEU A 244 6.99 -9.20 -11.98
C LEU A 244 7.10 -10.73 -12.05
N LEU A 245 8.15 -11.32 -11.47
CA LEU A 245 8.34 -12.76 -11.42
C LEU A 245 7.26 -13.45 -10.56
N PRO A 246 7.08 -13.13 -9.26
CA PRO A 246 5.99 -13.72 -8.49
C PRO A 246 4.62 -13.34 -9.05
N LEU A 247 4.44 -12.14 -9.62
CA LEU A 247 3.16 -11.78 -10.25
C LEU A 247 2.84 -12.65 -11.48
N SER A 248 3.84 -12.94 -12.32
CA SER A 248 3.67 -13.86 -13.47
C SER A 248 3.41 -15.28 -12.98
N PHE A 249 4.15 -15.72 -11.96
CA PHE A 249 3.99 -17.05 -11.37
C PHE A 249 2.62 -17.24 -10.73
N PHE A 250 2.07 -16.21 -10.07
CA PHE A 250 0.70 -16.22 -9.54
C PHE A 250 -0.33 -16.49 -10.64
N GLY A 251 -0.25 -15.78 -11.76
CA GLY A 251 -1.14 -16.00 -12.90
C GLY A 251 -0.99 -17.39 -13.53
N TRP A 252 0.22 -17.94 -13.54
CA TRP A 252 0.48 -19.30 -14.01
C TRP A 252 -0.11 -20.37 -13.09
N VAL A 253 0.11 -20.27 -11.77
CA VAL A 253 -0.43 -21.21 -10.77
C VAL A 253 -1.97 -21.24 -10.80
N GLU A 254 -2.59 -20.07 -10.87
CA GLU A 254 -4.05 -19.92 -10.90
C GLU A 254 -4.66 -20.10 -12.30
N ARG A 255 -3.81 -20.39 -13.30
CA ARG A 255 -4.20 -20.61 -14.71
C ARG A 255 -5.08 -19.47 -15.23
N PHE A 256 -4.72 -18.22 -14.93
CA PHE A 256 -5.41 -17.07 -15.49
C PHE A 256 -5.09 -16.91 -16.98
N GLY A 257 -6.06 -16.41 -17.74
CA GLY A 257 -6.03 -16.28 -19.18
C GLY A 257 -5.66 -14.87 -19.65
N PHE A 258 -6.24 -14.49 -20.78
CA PHE A 258 -5.83 -13.31 -21.55
C PHE A 258 -6.05 -11.98 -20.81
N SER A 259 -7.12 -11.85 -20.02
CA SER A 259 -7.39 -10.64 -19.23
C SER A 259 -6.29 -10.35 -18.21
N TYR A 260 -5.79 -11.39 -17.54
CA TYR A 260 -4.66 -11.28 -16.61
C TYR A 260 -3.36 -10.95 -17.34
N ALA A 261 -3.12 -11.55 -18.51
CA ALA A 261 -1.95 -11.24 -19.33
C ALA A 261 -1.92 -9.76 -19.77
N ILE A 262 -3.07 -9.18 -20.15
CA ILE A 262 -3.20 -7.75 -20.44
C ILE A 262 -2.85 -6.91 -19.19
N ALA A 263 -3.42 -7.25 -18.03
CA ALA A 263 -3.13 -6.53 -16.80
C ALA A 263 -1.64 -6.57 -16.45
N LEU A 264 -1.00 -7.72 -16.57
CA LEU A 264 0.43 -7.89 -16.35
C LEU A 264 1.26 -7.05 -17.34
N GLY A 265 0.88 -7.02 -18.63
CA GLY A 265 1.52 -6.20 -19.65
C GLY A 265 1.42 -4.70 -19.35
N LEU A 266 0.26 -4.23 -18.88
CA LEU A 266 0.05 -2.84 -18.47
C LEU A 266 0.86 -2.48 -17.21
N ILE A 267 0.91 -3.38 -16.22
CA ILE A 267 1.75 -3.22 -15.02
C ILE A 267 3.23 -3.11 -15.42
N PHE A 268 3.70 -4.02 -16.27
CA PHE A 268 5.05 -3.98 -16.82
C PHE A 268 5.34 -2.64 -17.49
N TRP A 269 4.45 -2.19 -18.39
CA TRP A 269 4.61 -0.93 -19.11
C TRP A 269 4.68 0.27 -18.16
N ILE A 270 3.80 0.34 -17.13
CA ILE A 270 3.82 1.42 -16.13
C ILE A 270 5.16 1.44 -15.39
N LEU A 271 5.66 0.28 -14.94
CA LEU A 271 6.89 0.21 -14.16
C LEU A 271 8.12 0.56 -15.01
N VAL A 272 8.18 0.10 -16.26
CA VAL A 272 9.24 0.46 -17.22
C VAL A 272 9.18 1.95 -17.55
N TYR A 273 8.02 2.48 -17.92
CA TYR A 273 7.85 3.89 -18.21
C TYR A 273 8.33 4.76 -17.04
N ARG A 274 7.97 4.40 -15.80
CA ARG A 274 8.35 5.19 -14.62
C ARG A 274 9.83 5.12 -14.27
N HIS A 275 10.45 3.96 -14.37
CA HIS A 275 11.87 3.80 -14.02
C HIS A 275 12.84 4.24 -15.11
N PHE A 276 12.41 4.29 -16.38
CA PHE A 276 13.30 4.61 -17.50
C PHE A 276 13.01 5.96 -18.16
N MET A 277 11.75 6.43 -18.15
CA MET A 277 11.35 7.64 -18.89
C MET A 277 11.07 8.83 -17.98
N VAL A 278 11.05 8.66 -16.65
CA VAL A 278 10.72 9.71 -15.68
C VAL A 278 11.82 9.82 -14.63
N ASP A 279 12.28 11.04 -14.37
CA ASP A 279 13.18 11.30 -13.24
C ASP A 279 12.47 10.95 -11.93
N CYS A 280 12.99 9.92 -11.27
CA CYS A 280 12.44 9.38 -10.05
C CYS A 280 12.67 10.29 -8.84
N SER A 281 13.74 11.10 -8.87
CA SER A 281 14.14 11.96 -7.75
C SER A 281 13.27 13.23 -7.65
N ALA A 282 12.98 13.87 -8.78
CA ALA A 282 12.21 15.12 -8.83
C ALA A 282 10.69 14.96 -8.66
N LYS A 283 10.15 13.73 -8.79
CA LYS A 283 8.71 13.48 -8.97
C LYS A 283 8.15 12.35 -8.10
N ALA A 284 8.65 12.16 -6.88
CA ALA A 284 8.15 11.14 -5.95
C ALA A 284 6.61 11.19 -5.75
N ALA A 285 5.99 12.37 -5.71
CA ALA A 285 4.53 12.52 -5.63
C ALA A 285 3.77 11.91 -6.84
N ASN A 286 4.39 11.83 -8.02
CA ASN A 286 3.76 11.26 -9.22
C ASN A 286 3.79 9.72 -9.25
N TRP A 287 4.57 9.09 -8.36
CA TRP A 287 4.60 7.64 -8.21
C TRP A 287 3.34 7.10 -7.55
N ALA A 288 2.64 7.89 -6.73
CA ALA A 288 1.44 7.44 -6.03
C ALA A 288 0.33 6.97 -6.97
N LEU A 289 0.07 7.68 -8.07
CA LEU A 289 -0.91 7.26 -9.06
C LEU A 289 -0.51 5.95 -9.73
N SER A 290 0.78 5.78 -10.01
CA SER A 290 1.31 4.58 -10.67
C SER A 290 1.24 3.37 -9.74
N ASN A 291 1.54 3.58 -8.45
CA ASN A 291 1.41 2.58 -7.41
C ASN A 291 -0.07 2.18 -7.21
N ALA A 292 -1.01 3.13 -7.19
CA ALA A 292 -2.43 2.80 -7.18
C ALA A 292 -2.83 1.97 -8.41
N ALA A 293 -2.35 2.36 -9.60
CA ALA A 293 -2.67 1.66 -10.84
C ALA A 293 -2.18 0.21 -10.84
N VAL A 294 -1.01 -0.10 -10.27
CA VAL A 294 -0.50 -1.47 -10.17
C VAL A 294 -1.50 -2.40 -9.48
N GLY A 295 -1.98 -2.01 -8.29
CA GLY A 295 -2.96 -2.81 -7.55
C GLY A 295 -4.30 -2.91 -8.30
N LEU A 296 -4.81 -1.80 -8.82
CA LEU A 296 -6.10 -1.76 -9.52
C LEU A 296 -6.09 -2.59 -10.81
N LEU A 297 -5.00 -2.57 -11.58
CA LEU A 297 -4.84 -3.38 -12.78
C LEU A 297 -4.79 -4.87 -12.45
N LEU A 298 -4.07 -5.25 -11.40
CA LEU A 298 -4.06 -6.63 -10.91
C LEU A 298 -5.47 -7.11 -10.56
N MET A 299 -6.20 -6.33 -9.76
CA MET A 299 -7.56 -6.65 -9.37
C MET A 299 -8.50 -6.74 -10.58
N ALA A 300 -8.41 -5.80 -11.52
CA ALA A 300 -9.20 -5.83 -12.75
C ALA A 300 -8.90 -7.07 -13.59
N GLY A 301 -7.62 -7.44 -13.77
CA GLY A 301 -7.21 -8.63 -14.51
C GLY A 301 -7.77 -9.91 -13.90
N VAL A 302 -7.63 -10.08 -12.58
CA VAL A 302 -8.16 -11.23 -11.83
C VAL A 302 -9.70 -11.29 -11.93
N PHE A 303 -10.37 -10.16 -11.69
CA PHE A 303 -11.83 -10.08 -11.75
C PHE A 303 -12.38 -10.43 -13.14
N MET A 304 -11.78 -9.86 -14.19
CA MET A 304 -12.20 -10.11 -15.57
C MET A 304 -11.96 -11.57 -15.99
N ASP A 305 -10.91 -12.21 -15.48
CA ASP A 305 -10.67 -13.64 -15.72
C ASP A 305 -11.79 -14.52 -15.14
N PHE A 306 -12.19 -14.25 -13.89
CA PHE A 306 -13.33 -14.95 -13.27
C PHE A 306 -14.65 -14.68 -14.02
N TYR A 307 -14.90 -13.42 -14.40
CA TYR A 307 -16.07 -13.06 -15.17
C TYR A 307 -16.13 -13.83 -16.50
N TRP A 308 -15.03 -13.83 -17.27
CA TRP A 308 -14.98 -14.52 -18.56
C TRP A 308 -15.13 -16.04 -18.44
N LYS A 309 -14.45 -16.66 -17.47
CA LYS A 309 -14.59 -18.09 -17.19
C LYS A 309 -16.01 -18.46 -16.77
N SER A 310 -16.72 -17.58 -16.07
CA SER A 310 -18.12 -17.80 -15.70
C SER A 310 -19.08 -17.68 -16.88
N SER A 311 -18.83 -16.76 -17.82
CA SER A 311 -19.67 -16.59 -19.02
C SER A 311 -19.53 -17.72 -20.02
N LEU A 312 -18.39 -18.41 -20.05
CA LEU A 312 -18.14 -19.58 -20.91
C LEU A 312 -18.74 -20.89 -20.37
N ARG A 313 -19.30 -20.89 -19.15
CA ARG A 313 -19.94 -22.07 -18.53
C ARG A 313 -21.45 -22.16 -18.80
N PHE A 314 -21.97 -21.35 -19.74
CA PHE A 314 -23.34 -21.39 -20.23
C PHE A 314 -23.37 -21.88 -21.68
#